data_AF-A0A7Y7NUH6-F1
#
_entry.id   AF-A0A7Y7NUH6-F1
#
_cell.length_a   1.000
_cell.length_b   1.000
_cell.length_c   1.000
_cell.angle_alpha   90.00
_cell.angle_beta   90.00
_cell.angle_gamma   90.00
#
_symmetry.space_group_name_H-M   'P 1'
#
loop_
_entity.id
_entity.type
_entity.pdbx_description
1 polymer ?
#
loop_
_entity_poly.entity_id
_entity_poly.type
_entity_poly.pdbx_seq_one_letter_code
_entity_poly.pdbx_strand_id
1 'polypeptide(L)'
;MKGSDTSKMRLLTIFNYSDSLKLRKKCTDVKPDTNDIALMRLIDRMLVTVKDPANAGVGIAAPQVGINRNIIWVQRRDKVGYPFEVFLNVKIVLYSNKKINFAGDGCLSIPGIHGTSSRYTAVAIEYDKIDGTHHQELVEGYAASTNFAAIIFQHEIDHLNGILFIDRLI
;
A
#
# COMPACT_ATOMS: atom_id res chain seq x y z
N MET A 1 25.44 7.19 -9.17
CA MET A 1 25.30 8.51 -8.52
C MET A 1 24.18 9.28 -9.23
N LYS A 2 23.39 10.05 -8.47
CA LYS A 2 22.30 10.98 -8.84
C LYS A 2 20.88 10.40 -8.96
N GLY A 3 20.16 10.44 -7.82
CA GLY A 3 18.70 10.27 -7.80
C GLY A 3 18.04 10.39 -6.42
N SER A 4 18.77 10.19 -5.31
CA SER A 4 18.21 10.14 -3.96
C SER A 4 17.86 11.53 -3.40
N ASP A 5 16.83 12.16 -3.95
CA ASP A 5 16.04 13.07 -3.11
C ASP A 5 15.24 12.17 -2.18
N THR A 6 15.71 12.06 -0.94
CA THR A 6 15.08 11.29 0.14
C THR A 6 14.07 12.16 0.89
N SER A 7 13.59 13.27 0.32
CA SER A 7 12.58 14.09 0.97
C SER A 7 11.24 13.37 1.03
N LYS A 8 10.60 13.52 2.18
CA LYS A 8 9.21 13.10 2.40
C LYS A 8 8.28 13.74 1.37
N MET A 9 7.28 12.98 0.92
CA MET A 9 6.22 13.45 0.05
C MET A 9 5.04 13.96 0.88
N ARG A 10 4.27 14.91 0.33
CA ARG A 10 3.01 15.35 0.94
C ARG A 10 2.00 14.21 0.84
N LEU A 11 1.44 13.81 1.98
CA LEU A 11 0.29 12.91 2.03
C LEU A 11 -0.97 13.66 1.59
N LEU A 12 -1.71 13.05 0.67
CA LEU A 12 -3.03 13.48 0.25
C LEU A 12 -4.05 13.00 1.28
N THR A 13 -5.02 13.86 1.61
CA THR A 13 -6.07 13.53 2.58
C THR A 13 -7.45 13.74 2.01
N ILE A 14 -8.44 13.00 2.53
CA ILE A 14 -9.84 13.15 2.08
C ILE A 14 -10.45 14.50 2.48
N PHE A 15 -9.84 15.22 3.42
CA PHE A 15 -10.31 16.52 3.90
C PHE A 15 -10.05 17.64 2.89
N ASN A 16 -9.15 17.41 1.94
CA ASN A 16 -8.97 18.29 0.79
C ASN A 16 -9.70 17.70 -0.42
N TYR A 17 -10.60 18.49 -1.02
CA TYR A 17 -11.44 18.04 -2.14
C TYR A 17 -10.62 17.53 -3.33
N SER A 18 -9.62 18.31 -3.76
CA SER A 18 -8.77 17.95 -4.91
C SER A 18 -7.93 16.69 -4.64
N ASP A 19 -7.50 16.49 -3.39
CA ASP A 19 -6.79 15.29 -2.96
C ASP A 19 -7.71 14.07 -2.98
N SER A 20 -8.92 14.20 -2.42
CA SER A 20 -9.94 13.15 -2.43
C SER A 20 -10.24 12.67 -3.84
N LEU A 21 -10.39 13.57 -4.82
CA LEU A 21 -10.58 13.19 -6.22
C LEU A 21 -9.43 12.34 -6.78
N LYS A 22 -8.19 12.62 -6.38
CA LYS A 22 -7.02 11.81 -6.78
C LYS A 22 -6.98 10.46 -6.10
N LEU A 23 -7.29 10.43 -4.80
CA LEU A 23 -7.34 9.20 -4.00
C LEU A 23 -8.41 8.22 -4.49
N ARG A 24 -9.46 8.72 -5.15
CA ARG A 24 -10.55 7.92 -5.73
C ARG A 24 -10.30 7.45 -7.17
N LYS A 25 -9.17 7.83 -7.78
CA LYS A 25 -8.86 7.48 -9.17
C LYS A 25 -8.07 6.17 -9.26
N LYS A 26 -8.54 5.25 -10.11
CA LYS A 26 -7.84 4.00 -10.42
C LYS A 26 -6.43 4.28 -10.98
N CYS A 27 -5.46 3.54 -10.48
CA CYS A 27 -4.08 3.57 -10.93
C CYS A 27 -3.89 2.90 -12.28
N THR A 28 -2.81 3.27 -12.95
CA THR A 28 -2.29 2.54 -14.10
C THR A 28 -1.02 1.80 -13.72
N ASP A 29 -0.79 0.68 -14.37
CA ASP A 29 0.46 -0.07 -14.25
C ASP A 29 1.66 0.76 -14.73
N VAL A 30 2.83 0.36 -14.28
CA VAL A 30 4.13 0.93 -14.61
C VAL A 30 4.97 -0.10 -15.36
N LYS A 31 5.95 0.36 -16.13
CA LYS A 31 6.99 -0.54 -16.65
C LYS A 31 8.11 -0.59 -15.62
N PRO A 32 8.42 -1.75 -15.01
CA PRO A 32 9.58 -1.87 -14.14
C PRO A 32 10.87 -1.63 -14.93
N ASP A 33 11.73 -0.76 -14.40
CA ASP A 33 13.03 -0.44 -14.98
C ASP A 33 13.95 0.11 -13.89
N THR A 34 15.04 -0.61 -13.59
CA THR A 34 16.05 -0.18 -12.61
C THR A 34 16.84 1.05 -13.06
N ASN A 35 16.79 1.40 -14.34
CA ASN A 35 17.44 2.59 -14.90
C ASN A 35 16.50 3.79 -14.98
N ASP A 36 15.20 3.62 -14.71
CA ASP A 36 14.26 4.74 -14.62
C ASP A 36 14.48 5.50 -13.30
N ILE A 37 15.25 6.58 -13.38
CA ILE A 37 15.60 7.44 -12.25
C ILE A 37 14.35 8.03 -11.58
N ALA A 38 13.31 8.35 -12.36
CA ALA A 38 12.09 8.95 -11.81
C ALA A 38 11.28 7.91 -11.02
N LEU A 39 11.17 6.69 -11.54
CA LEU A 39 10.54 5.57 -10.84
C LEU A 39 11.28 5.22 -9.55
N MET A 40 12.60 5.06 -9.61
CA MET A 40 13.44 4.78 -8.44
C MET A 40 13.30 5.87 -7.37
N ARG A 41 13.34 7.14 -7.77
CA ARG A 41 13.14 8.28 -6.85
C ARG A 41 11.75 8.26 -6.22
N LEU A 42 10.70 7.93 -6.97
CA LEU A 42 9.34 7.81 -6.42
C LEU A 42 9.27 6.71 -5.36
N ILE A 43 9.81 5.52 -5.68
CA ILE A 43 9.85 4.38 -4.77
C ILE A 43 10.58 4.74 -3.47
N ASP A 44 11.77 5.35 -3.56
CA ASP A 44 12.54 5.76 -2.39
C ASP A 44 11.80 6.79 -1.52
N ARG A 45 11.19 7.79 -2.15
CA ARG A 45 10.45 8.84 -1.43
C ARG A 45 9.17 8.32 -0.77
N MET A 46 8.49 7.36 -1.39
CA MET A 46 7.36 6.68 -0.76
C MET A 46 7.81 5.92 0.49
N LEU A 47 8.95 5.23 0.44
CA LEU A 47 9.51 4.53 1.60
C LEU A 47 9.85 5.48 2.75
N VAL A 48 10.48 6.63 2.44
CA VAL A 48 10.75 7.65 3.46
C VAL A 48 9.44 8.19 4.05
N THR A 49 8.41 8.37 3.22
CA THR A 49 7.12 8.92 3.65
C THR A 49 6.38 7.99 4.60
N VAL A 50 6.28 6.69 4.29
CA VAL A 50 5.58 5.73 5.17
C VAL A 50 6.33 5.47 6.48
N LYS A 51 7.66 5.63 6.48
CA LYS A 51 8.52 5.49 7.67
C LYS A 51 8.67 6.78 8.47
N ASP A 52 8.01 7.87 8.10
CA ASP A 52 8.06 9.14 8.82
C ASP A 52 7.57 8.95 10.27
N PRO A 53 8.39 9.21 11.30
CA PRO A 53 8.00 8.99 12.69
C PRO A 53 6.76 9.80 13.11
N ALA A 54 6.51 10.95 12.47
CA ALA A 54 5.34 11.77 12.75
C ALA A 54 4.03 11.16 12.24
N ASN A 55 4.08 10.28 11.22
CA ASN A 55 2.92 9.64 10.59
C ASN A 55 3.28 8.22 10.14
N ALA A 56 3.80 7.40 11.06
CA ALA A 56 4.30 6.08 10.72
C ALA A 56 3.16 5.18 10.23
N GLY A 57 3.32 4.61 9.04
CA GLY A 57 2.43 3.62 8.46
C GLY A 57 3.07 2.24 8.38
N VAL A 58 2.25 1.23 8.13
CA VAL A 58 2.69 -0.13 7.80
C VAL A 58 2.54 -0.45 6.31
N GLY A 59 2.00 0.49 5.54
CA GLY A 59 1.85 0.43 4.10
C GLY A 59 1.61 1.83 3.54
N ILE A 60 1.91 2.00 2.26
CA ILE A 60 1.55 3.20 1.49
C ILE A 60 1.40 2.85 0.01
N ALA A 61 0.41 3.44 -0.63
CA ALA A 61 0.19 3.38 -2.07
C ALA A 61 0.52 4.72 -2.75
N ALA A 62 1.03 4.67 -3.99
CA ALA A 62 1.43 5.88 -4.73
C ALA A 62 0.33 6.96 -4.85
N PRO A 63 -0.98 6.64 -4.96
CA PRO A 63 -2.06 7.63 -4.92
C PRO A 63 -2.04 8.51 -3.68
N GLN A 64 -1.62 7.98 -2.53
CA GLN A 64 -1.57 8.72 -1.27
C GLN A 64 -0.52 9.83 -1.28
N VAL A 65 0.44 9.77 -2.20
CA VAL A 65 1.42 10.84 -2.46
C VAL A 65 1.15 11.57 -3.78
N GLY A 66 -0.05 11.38 -4.34
CA GLY A 66 -0.56 12.09 -5.51
C GLY A 66 -0.16 11.53 -6.86
N ILE A 67 0.39 10.31 -6.91
CA ILE A 67 0.83 9.66 -8.15
C ILE A 67 -0.03 8.41 -8.39
N ASN A 68 -0.98 8.45 -9.32
CA ASN A 68 -1.87 7.33 -9.64
C ASN A 68 -1.17 6.25 -10.49
N ARG A 69 -0.17 5.59 -9.90
CA ARG A 69 0.54 4.44 -10.44
C ARG A 69 0.39 3.22 -9.54
N ASN A 70 0.45 2.03 -10.13
CA ASN A 70 0.35 0.76 -9.42
C ASN A 70 1.68 0.44 -8.70
N ILE A 71 1.89 1.11 -7.57
CA ILE A 71 3.07 0.93 -6.72
C ILE A 71 2.60 1.01 -5.27
N ILE A 72 2.98 0.02 -4.48
CA ILE A 72 2.77 0.03 -3.03
C ILE A 72 4.06 -0.35 -2.30
N TRP A 73 4.22 0.18 -1.10
CA TRP A 73 5.14 -0.34 -0.10
C TRP A 73 4.34 -1.02 1.00
N VAL A 74 4.80 -2.19 1.43
CA VAL A 74 4.17 -2.97 2.50
C VAL A 74 5.22 -3.38 3.52
N GLN A 75 4.94 -3.16 4.80
CA GLN A 75 5.68 -3.79 5.88
C GLN A 75 5.22 -5.23 6.04
N ARG A 76 6.10 -6.19 5.72
CA ARG A 76 5.83 -7.63 5.76
C ARG A 76 5.74 -8.15 7.19
N ARG A 77 4.58 -7.95 7.84
CA ARG A 77 4.25 -8.44 9.19
C ARG A 77 4.27 -9.97 9.31
N ASP A 78 4.31 -10.66 8.18
CA ASP A 78 4.46 -12.10 8.03
C ASP A 78 5.92 -12.57 8.01
N LYS A 79 6.92 -11.67 7.92
CA LYS A 79 8.34 -11.99 7.84
C LYS A 79 9.11 -11.53 9.08
N VAL A 80 10.17 -12.26 9.43
CA VAL A 80 11.07 -11.91 10.54
C VAL A 80 11.68 -10.52 10.31
N GLY A 81 11.64 -9.68 11.34
CA GLY A 81 12.16 -8.31 11.29
C GLY A 81 11.26 -7.30 10.58
N TYR A 82 10.07 -7.72 10.11
CA TYR A 82 9.06 -6.86 9.47
C TYR A 82 9.64 -5.92 8.39
N PRO A 83 10.35 -6.47 7.38
CA PRO A 83 10.96 -5.67 6.33
C PRO A 83 9.89 -4.92 5.54
N PHE A 84 10.23 -3.73 5.07
CA PHE A 84 9.45 -3.07 4.02
C PHE A 84 9.87 -3.62 2.67
N GLU A 85 8.88 -3.96 1.84
CA GLU A 85 9.06 -4.42 0.46
C GLU A 85 8.19 -3.59 -0.49
N VAL A 86 8.68 -3.35 -1.70
CA VAL A 86 7.97 -2.62 -2.74
C VAL A 86 7.38 -3.60 -3.75
N PHE A 87 6.15 -3.32 -4.20
CA PHE A 87 5.42 -4.14 -5.14
C PHE A 87 4.91 -3.24 -6.27
N LEU A 88 5.26 -3.58 -7.51
CA LEU A 88 4.80 -2.90 -8.71
C LEU A 88 3.72 -3.76 -9.37
N ASN A 89 2.75 -3.11 -10.01
CA ASN A 89 1.70 -3.80 -10.79
C ASN A 89 0.97 -4.88 -10.00
N VAL A 90 0.86 -4.70 -8.68
CA VAL A 90 0.33 -5.71 -7.78
C VAL A 90 -1.18 -5.85 -7.93
N LYS A 91 -1.67 -7.07 -7.86
CA LYS A 91 -3.09 -7.40 -7.85
C LYS A 91 -3.34 -8.64 -7.00
N ILE A 92 -4.53 -8.72 -6.42
CA ILE A 92 -5.01 -9.95 -5.77
C ILE A 92 -5.66 -10.81 -6.84
N VAL A 93 -5.20 -12.06 -6.95
CA VAL A 93 -5.75 -13.02 -7.93
C VAL A 93 -6.66 -14.05 -7.28
N LEU A 94 -6.50 -14.30 -5.97
CA LEU A 94 -7.40 -15.15 -5.20
C LEU A 94 -7.56 -14.62 -3.77
N TYR A 95 -8.74 -14.82 -3.21
CA TYR A 95 -9.04 -14.52 -1.81
C TYR A 95 -9.32 -15.82 -1.07
N SER A 96 -9.01 -15.86 0.23
CA SER A 96 -9.48 -16.95 1.09
C SER A 96 -11.01 -16.94 1.21
N ASN A 97 -11.59 -18.04 1.67
CA ASN A 97 -13.02 -18.10 1.99
C ASN A 97 -13.36 -17.44 3.33
N LYS A 98 -12.35 -17.19 4.18
CA LYS A 98 -12.53 -16.67 5.54
C LYS A 98 -12.29 -15.17 5.59
N LYS A 99 -13.26 -14.45 6.15
CA LYS A 99 -13.12 -13.05 6.53
C LYS A 99 -13.04 -12.88 8.04
N ILE A 100 -12.45 -11.78 8.45
CA ILE A 100 -12.45 -11.28 9.82
C ILE A 100 -12.95 -9.84 9.84
N ASN A 101 -13.44 -9.44 11.00
CA ASN A 101 -13.75 -8.06 11.32
C ASN A 101 -12.47 -7.46 11.91
N PHE A 102 -11.66 -6.83 11.06
CA PHE A 102 -10.38 -6.27 11.46
C PHE A 102 -10.59 -4.94 12.15
N ALA A 103 -10.49 -4.93 13.48
CA ALA A 103 -10.59 -3.72 14.28
C ALA A 103 -9.30 -2.89 14.18
N GLY A 104 -9.43 -1.57 14.06
CA GLY A 104 -8.30 -0.65 14.01
C GLY A 104 -7.72 -0.46 12.61
N ASP A 105 -8.50 -0.73 11.56
CA ASP A 105 -8.13 -0.30 10.19
C ASP A 105 -8.10 1.23 10.18
N GLY A 106 -7.02 1.78 9.63
CA GLY A 106 -6.73 3.21 9.61
C GLY A 106 -5.90 3.55 8.38
N CYS A 107 -5.86 4.81 8.00
CA CYS A 107 -5.24 5.23 6.75
C CYS A 107 -4.50 6.56 6.92
N LEU A 108 -3.30 6.67 6.37
CA LEU A 108 -2.52 7.92 6.34
C LEU A 108 -3.27 9.06 5.62
N SER A 109 -4.16 8.73 4.69
CA SER A 109 -5.00 9.70 3.96
C SER A 109 -6.30 10.07 4.68
N ILE A 110 -6.58 9.45 5.84
CA ILE A 110 -7.75 9.74 6.68
C ILE A 110 -7.27 9.83 8.15
N PRO A 111 -6.44 10.83 8.48
CA PRO A 111 -5.79 10.90 9.78
C PRO A 111 -6.82 11.04 10.91
N GLY A 112 -6.56 10.34 12.02
CA GLY A 112 -7.39 10.37 13.22
C GLY A 112 -8.66 9.51 13.18
N ILE A 113 -8.95 8.84 12.05
CA ILE A 113 -10.13 7.98 11.92
C ILE A 113 -9.69 6.53 11.78
N HIS A 114 -10.19 5.67 12.66
CA HIS A 114 -10.00 4.23 12.61
C HIS A 114 -11.35 3.54 12.71
N GLY A 115 -11.47 2.32 12.18
CA GLY A 115 -12.71 1.56 12.25
C GLY A 115 -12.50 0.07 12.11
N THR A 116 -13.61 -0.66 12.09
CA THR A 116 -13.61 -2.10 11.85
C THR A 116 -13.96 -2.36 10.40
N SER A 117 -13.07 -3.02 9.65
CA SER A 117 -13.31 -3.37 8.25
C SER A 117 -13.40 -4.87 8.04
N SER A 118 -14.19 -5.29 7.04
CA SER A 118 -14.27 -6.70 6.66
C SER A 118 -13.12 -7.07 5.71
N ARG A 119 -12.23 -7.96 6.15
CA ARG A 119 -10.99 -8.32 5.42
C ARG A 119 -10.82 -9.83 5.33
N TYR A 120 -10.27 -10.30 4.21
CA TYR A 120 -9.90 -11.70 4.03
C TYR A 120 -8.65 -12.04 4.83
N THR A 121 -8.57 -13.26 5.36
CA THR A 121 -7.41 -13.70 6.16
C THR A 121 -6.20 -14.11 5.34
N ALA A 122 -6.38 -14.35 4.04
CA ALA A 122 -5.29 -14.63 3.13
C ALA A 122 -5.66 -14.18 1.70
N VAL A 123 -4.65 -13.79 0.95
CA VAL A 123 -4.76 -13.38 -0.46
C VAL A 123 -3.59 -13.94 -1.25
N ALA A 124 -3.84 -14.46 -2.45
CA ALA A 124 -2.79 -14.73 -3.41
C ALA A 124 -2.59 -13.46 -4.25
N ILE A 125 -1.36 -12.97 -4.30
CA ILE A 125 -0.98 -11.77 -5.05
C ILE A 125 -0.07 -12.13 -6.21
N GLU A 126 -0.19 -11.38 -7.30
CA GLU A 126 0.78 -11.33 -8.40
C GLU A 126 1.34 -9.91 -8.45
N TYR A 127 2.64 -9.78 -8.73
CA TYR A 127 3.32 -8.48 -8.79
C TYR A 127 4.63 -8.56 -9.57
N ASP A 128 5.12 -7.39 -9.97
CA ASP A 128 6.43 -7.20 -10.54
C ASP A 128 7.40 -6.61 -9.52
N LYS A 129 8.66 -7.00 -9.63
CA LYS A 129 9.78 -6.31 -8.97
C LYS A 129 10.39 -5.27 -9.89
N ILE A 130 11.18 -4.37 -9.31
CA ILE A 130 11.83 -3.28 -10.05
C ILE A 130 12.79 -3.77 -11.16
N ASP A 131 13.32 -4.99 -11.01
CA ASP A 131 14.17 -5.66 -12.00
C ASP A 131 13.37 -6.28 -13.17
N GLY A 132 12.05 -6.14 -13.18
CA GLY A 132 11.16 -6.69 -14.20
C GLY A 132 10.77 -8.14 -14.00
N THR A 133 11.19 -8.79 -12.92
CA THR A 133 10.76 -10.16 -12.61
C THR A 133 9.34 -10.18 -12.06
N HIS A 134 8.54 -11.15 -12.54
CA HIS A 134 7.16 -11.36 -12.11
C HIS A 134 7.09 -12.45 -11.04
N HIS A 135 6.33 -12.22 -9.97
CA HIS A 135 6.20 -13.12 -8.82
C HIS A 135 4.74 -13.35 -8.47
N GLN A 136 4.48 -14.50 -7.87
CA GLN A 136 3.20 -14.83 -7.26
C GLN A 136 3.46 -15.43 -5.87
N GLU A 137 2.71 -14.98 -4.86
CA GLU A 137 2.80 -15.56 -3.52
C GLU A 137 1.45 -15.54 -2.78
N LEU A 138 1.28 -16.49 -1.86
CA LEU A 138 0.18 -16.49 -0.90
C LEU A 138 0.61 -15.70 0.33
N VAL A 139 -0.13 -14.66 0.69
CA VAL A 139 0.08 -13.87 1.89
C VAL A 139 -1.04 -14.13 2.87
N GLU A 140 -0.69 -14.47 4.10
CA GLU A 140 -1.62 -14.70 5.19
C GLU A 140 -1.50 -13.61 6.26
N GLY A 141 -2.59 -13.36 6.98
CA GLY A 141 -2.64 -12.46 8.12
C GLY A 141 -4.00 -12.54 8.78
N TYR A 142 -4.04 -13.02 10.02
CA TYR A 142 -5.28 -13.36 10.72
C TYR A 142 -5.38 -12.74 12.12
N ALA A 143 -4.37 -11.99 12.57
CA ALA A 143 -4.33 -11.43 13.91
C ALA A 143 -3.87 -9.97 13.89
N ALA A 144 -4.74 -9.07 14.38
CA ALA A 144 -4.49 -7.63 14.40
C ALA A 144 -3.25 -7.20 15.19
N SER A 145 -2.83 -8.00 16.18
CA SER A 145 -1.68 -7.68 17.03
C SER A 145 -0.36 -8.32 16.59
N THR A 146 -0.36 -9.28 15.66
CA THR A 146 0.85 -10.03 15.27
C THR A 146 1.07 -9.99 13.78
N ASN A 147 0.33 -10.78 13.02
CA ASN A 147 0.42 -10.86 11.57
C ASN A 147 -0.92 -10.48 10.91
N PHE A 148 -0.90 -9.34 10.25
CA PHE A 148 -2.00 -8.82 9.44
C PHE A 148 -1.50 -8.39 8.05
N ALA A 149 -0.44 -9.01 7.53
CA ALA A 149 0.14 -8.66 6.23
C ALA A 149 -0.89 -8.75 5.09
N ALA A 150 -1.72 -9.80 5.05
CA ALA A 150 -2.81 -9.93 4.08
C ALA A 150 -3.79 -8.74 4.12
N ILE A 151 -4.04 -8.16 5.29
CA ILE A 151 -4.90 -6.99 5.47
C ILE A 151 -4.22 -5.73 4.92
N ILE A 152 -2.92 -5.56 5.18
CA ILE A 152 -2.14 -4.44 4.62
C ILE A 152 -2.20 -4.50 3.09
N PHE A 153 -1.93 -5.65 2.47
CA PHE A 153 -2.04 -5.79 1.02
C PHE A 153 -3.44 -5.45 0.49
N GLN A 154 -4.50 -5.94 1.13
CA GLN A 154 -5.86 -5.59 0.72
C GLN A 154 -6.10 -4.07 0.81
N HIS A 155 -5.64 -3.42 1.89
CA HIS A 155 -5.77 -1.97 2.07
C HIS A 155 -5.00 -1.19 1.00
N GLU A 156 -3.74 -1.53 0.75
CA GLU A 156 -2.93 -0.81 -0.23
C GLU A 156 -3.41 -1.06 -1.67
N ILE A 157 -3.87 -2.27 -1.98
CA ILE A 157 -4.43 -2.61 -3.30
C ILE A 157 -5.80 -1.95 -3.51
N ASP A 158 -6.58 -1.73 -2.46
CA ASP A 158 -7.79 -0.92 -2.53
C ASP A 158 -7.47 0.52 -2.98
N HIS A 159 -6.43 1.14 -2.41
CA HIS A 159 -5.99 2.47 -2.83
C HIS A 159 -5.66 2.55 -4.32
N LEU A 160 -5.05 1.49 -4.88
CA LEU A 160 -4.77 1.41 -6.31
C LEU A 160 -6.05 1.39 -7.17
N ASN A 161 -7.16 0.97 -6.59
CA ASN A 161 -8.47 0.91 -7.25
C ASN A 161 -9.37 2.09 -6.88
N GLY A 162 -8.87 3.09 -6.14
CA GLY A 162 -9.67 4.24 -5.69
C GLY A 162 -10.63 3.92 -4.54
N ILE A 163 -10.44 2.77 -3.88
CA ILE A 163 -11.22 2.31 -2.74
C ILE A 163 -10.47 2.71 -1.47
N LEU A 164 -11.19 3.24 -0.50
CA LEU A 164 -10.67 3.63 0.81
C LEU A 164 -11.22 2.69 1.88
N PHE A 165 -10.51 2.52 3.00
CA PHE A 165 -10.97 1.60 4.05
C PHE A 165 -12.37 1.94 4.59
N ILE A 166 -12.76 3.23 4.55
CA ILE A 166 -14.09 3.70 4.94
C ILE A 166 -15.23 3.07 4.10
N ASP A 167 -14.93 2.63 2.88
CA ASP A 167 -15.90 1.94 2.03
C ASP A 167 -16.07 0.45 2.41
N ARG A 168 -15.20 -0.06 3.29
CA ARG A 168 -15.21 -1.44 3.79
C ARG A 168 -15.56 -1.55 5.27
N LEU A 169 -15.97 -0.44 5.89
CA LEU A 169 -16.44 -0.44 7.27
C LEU A 169 -17.73 -1.26 7.40
N ILE A 170 -17.90 -1.85 8.57
CA ILE A 170 -19.07 -2.65 8.96
C ILE A 170 -19.65 -2.18 10.28
#